data_AF-A0A7K0SLL4-F1
#
_entry.id   AF-A0A7K0SLL4-F1
#
_cell.length_a   1.000
_cell.length_b   1.000
_cell.length_c   1.000
_cell.angle_alpha   90.00
_cell.angle_beta   90.00
_cell.angle_gamma   90.00
#
_symmetry.space_group_name_H-M   'P 1'
#
loop_
_entity.id
_entity.type
_entity.pdbx_description
1 polymer ?
#
loop_
_entity_poly.entity_id
_entity_poly.type
_entity_poly.pdbx_seq_one_letter_code
_entity_poly.pdbx_strand_id
1 'polypeptide(L)'
;MSSDGTTDLSANDFGANDWLVEEMYEAWVKDPSSVDASWVPTLETYAQKLADGPVTTVAPVAAESAAFDPNVTGPITTLQPASRTTSAMPAETPIPAEAPGTSRPSDSTDENTVTTLKGMPKALAANMDASLTVPTATSVRTIPAKLMIDNRIVVNNHLRRARGGKVSFTHIIGWAMIRALKSFPSQN
;
A
#
# COMPACT_ATOMS: atom_id res chain seq x y z
N MET A 1 24.01 22.15 -29.35
CA MET A 1 23.57 22.74 -28.07
C MET A 1 22.89 21.63 -27.30
N SER A 2 23.68 20.89 -26.52
CA SER A 2 23.19 19.77 -25.71
C SER A 2 22.66 20.34 -24.40
N SER A 3 21.38 20.12 -24.13
CA SER A 3 20.77 20.40 -22.83
C SER A 3 21.04 19.21 -21.91
N ASP A 4 22.07 19.33 -21.07
CA ASP A 4 22.26 18.46 -19.92
C ASP A 4 21.18 18.78 -18.89
N GLY A 5 20.20 17.89 -18.77
CA GLY A 5 19.21 17.92 -17.70
C GLY A 5 19.84 17.33 -16.44
N THR A 6 20.57 18.15 -15.68
CA THR A 6 20.96 17.83 -14.31
C THR A 6 19.69 17.63 -13.49
N THR A 7 19.34 16.38 -13.19
CA THR A 7 18.35 16.04 -12.16
C THR A 7 18.93 16.43 -10.82
N ASP A 8 18.43 17.54 -10.28
CA ASP A 8 18.72 18.05 -8.94
C ASP A 8 17.96 17.21 -7.90
N LEU A 9 18.64 16.20 -7.34
CA LEU A 9 18.12 15.27 -6.35
C LEU A 9 18.16 15.92 -4.95
N SER A 10 17.24 16.86 -4.71
CA SER A 10 17.11 17.58 -3.43
C SER A 10 16.60 16.66 -2.30
N ALA A 11 16.71 17.06 -1.03
CA ALA A 11 16.45 16.24 0.18
C ALA A 11 15.01 15.65 0.35
N ASN A 12 14.18 15.69 -0.68
CA ASN A 12 12.86 15.10 -0.79
C ASN A 12 12.77 14.00 -1.88
N ASP A 13 13.92 13.56 -2.42
CA ASP A 13 13.96 12.82 -3.70
C ASP A 13 13.39 11.40 -3.64
N PHE A 14 13.60 10.69 -2.52
CA PHE A 14 13.11 9.32 -2.33
C PHE A 14 11.79 9.24 -1.54
N GLY A 15 11.30 10.38 -1.03
CA GLY A 15 10.02 10.49 -0.32
C GLY A 15 9.86 9.46 0.81
N ALA A 16 8.76 8.69 0.77
CA ALA A 16 8.45 7.66 1.78
C ALA A 16 9.43 6.47 1.83
N ASN A 17 10.40 6.40 0.91
CA ASN A 17 11.37 5.30 0.82
C ASN A 17 12.76 5.67 1.36
N ASP A 18 12.93 6.85 1.98
CA ASP A 18 14.21 7.30 2.53
C ASP A 18 14.77 6.31 3.57
N TRP A 19 13.89 5.74 4.41
CA TRP A 19 14.25 4.70 5.40
C TRP A 19 14.81 3.43 4.76
N LEU A 20 14.35 3.06 3.56
CA LEU A 20 14.80 1.87 2.83
C LEU A 20 16.19 2.10 2.22
N VAL A 21 16.44 3.30 1.69
CA VAL A 21 17.76 3.67 1.16
C VAL A 21 18.80 3.69 2.26
N GLU A 22 18.46 4.21 3.45
CA GLU A 22 19.33 4.15 4.63
C GLU A 22 19.63 2.70 5.05
N GLU A 23 18.61 1.84 5.16
CA GLU A 23 18.80 0.43 5.52
C GLU A 23 19.68 -0.33 4.50
N MET A 24 19.46 -0.10 3.19
CA MET A 24 20.28 -0.68 2.14
C MET A 24 21.72 -0.11 2.14
N TYR A 25 21.89 1.17 2.45
CA TYR A 25 23.20 1.79 2.60
C TYR A 25 23.98 1.19 3.78
N GLU A 26 23.34 1.01 4.93
CA GLU A 26 23.95 0.32 6.08
C GLU A 26 24.38 -1.11 5.75
N ALA A 27 23.57 -1.84 4.99
CA ALA A 27 23.90 -3.19 4.53
C ALA A 27 25.09 -3.17 3.56
N TRP A 28 25.11 -2.23 2.60
CA TRP A 28 26.20 -2.07 1.62
C TRP A 28 27.54 -1.69 2.26
N VAL A 29 27.53 -0.84 3.29
CA VAL A 29 28.74 -0.49 4.06
C VAL A 29 29.30 -1.69 4.81
N LYS A 30 28.44 -2.58 5.33
CA LYS A 30 28.85 -3.80 6.03
C LYS A 30 29.33 -4.90 5.07
N ASP A 31 28.64 -5.06 3.95
CA ASP A 31 28.98 -6.01 2.89
C ASP A 31 28.55 -5.45 1.52
N PRO A 32 29.50 -5.04 0.67
CA PRO A 32 29.19 -4.51 -0.66
C PRO A 32 28.47 -5.50 -1.59
N SER A 33 28.50 -6.81 -1.30
CA SER A 33 27.81 -7.84 -2.07
C SER A 33 26.36 -8.10 -1.61
N SER A 34 25.93 -7.47 -0.51
CA SER A 34 24.58 -7.61 0.04
C SER A 34 23.50 -6.86 -0.76
N VAL A 35 23.92 -5.98 -1.67
CA VAL A 35 23.05 -5.15 -2.49
C VAL A 35 23.30 -5.44 -3.97
N ASP A 36 22.23 -5.45 -4.76
CA ASP A 36 22.31 -5.66 -6.21
C ASP A 36 23.12 -4.55 -6.91
N ALA A 37 23.90 -4.91 -7.94
CA ALA A 37 24.79 -3.99 -8.64
C ALA A 37 24.07 -2.76 -9.25
N SER A 38 22.78 -2.88 -9.55
CA SER A 38 21.94 -1.77 -10.05
C SER A 38 21.71 -0.64 -9.04
N TRP A 39 21.91 -0.91 -7.74
CA TRP A 39 21.70 0.06 -6.66
C TRP A 39 22.97 0.84 -6.29
N VAL A 40 24.14 0.40 -6.74
CA VAL A 40 25.44 1.03 -6.41
C VAL A 40 25.47 2.52 -6.78
N PRO A 41 25.02 2.97 -7.97
CA PRO A 41 25.04 4.40 -8.31
C PRO A 41 24.15 5.26 -7.39
N THR A 42 23.04 4.68 -6.91
CA THR A 42 22.09 5.36 -6.01
C THR A 42 22.70 5.51 -4.61
N LEU A 43 23.36 4.46 -4.12
CA LEU A 43 24.05 4.48 -2.82
C LEU A 43 25.30 5.35 -2.83
N GLU A 44 26.05 5.41 -3.94
CA GLU A 44 27.18 6.34 -4.09
C GLU A 44 26.73 7.80 -4.05
N THR A 45 25.61 8.12 -4.71
CA THR A 45 24.99 9.45 -4.65
C THR A 45 24.50 9.79 -3.23
N TYR A 46 23.91 8.80 -2.54
CA TYR A 46 23.50 8.93 -1.14
C TYR A 46 24.70 9.16 -0.19
N ALA A 47 25.81 8.45 -0.41
CA ALA A 47 27.05 8.61 0.36
C ALA A 47 27.68 10.00 0.17
N GLN A 48 27.68 10.52 -1.06
CA GLN A 48 28.16 11.89 -1.36
C GLN A 48 27.31 12.94 -0.65
N LYS A 49 25.98 12.77 -0.63
CA LYS A 49 25.07 13.64 0.13
C LYS A 49 25.34 13.59 1.63
N LEU A 50 25.67 12.43 2.19
CA LEU A 50 26.02 12.29 3.60
C LEU A 50 27.37 12.96 3.93
N ALA A 51 28.30 13.01 2.97
CA ALA A 51 29.59 13.67 3.09
C ALA A 51 29.53 15.20 2.93
N ASP A 52 28.62 15.72 2.09
CA ASP A 52 28.44 17.15 1.83
C ASP A 52 27.37 17.80 2.75
N GLY A 53 26.69 17.02 3.58
CA GLY A 53 25.69 17.50 4.53
C GLY A 53 26.31 17.97 5.86
N PRO A 54 25.72 18.97 6.55
CA PRO A 54 26.09 19.25 7.92
C PRO A 54 25.72 18.04 8.80
N VAL A 55 26.72 17.51 9.51
CA VAL A 55 26.57 16.44 10.49
C VAL A 55 25.51 16.85 11.52
N THR A 56 24.29 16.37 11.36
CA THR A 56 23.26 16.49 12.40
C THR A 56 23.34 15.25 13.25
N THR A 57 24.16 15.32 14.30
CA THR A 57 24.15 14.38 15.41
C THR A 57 22.73 14.31 15.97
N VAL A 58 22.16 13.12 15.98
CA VAL A 58 20.88 12.84 16.65
C VAL A 58 21.08 12.99 18.16
N ALA A 59 20.36 13.93 18.77
CA ALA A 59 20.10 13.94 20.21
C ALA A 59 18.64 13.48 20.43
N PRO A 60 18.34 12.64 21.44
CA PRO A 60 17.01 12.12 21.62
C PRO A 60 16.11 13.23 22.17
N VAL A 61 15.14 13.69 21.37
CA VAL A 61 14.09 14.56 21.89
C VAL A 61 13.06 13.66 22.56
N ALA A 62 13.14 13.66 23.89
CA ALA A 62 12.13 13.18 24.80
C ALA A 62 10.74 13.75 24.44
N ALA A 63 9.71 12.94 24.69
CA ALA A 63 8.32 13.32 24.58
C ALA A 63 8.03 14.64 25.32
N GLU A 64 7.77 15.71 24.56
CA GLU A 64 7.21 16.92 25.13
C GLU A 64 5.69 16.91 24.94
N SER A 65 5.04 16.67 26.07
CA SER A 65 3.61 16.81 26.30
C SER A 65 3.20 18.25 26.02
N ALA A 66 2.56 18.51 24.88
CA ALA A 66 1.88 19.78 24.63
C ALA A 66 0.58 19.80 25.44
N ALA A 67 0.65 20.43 26.62
CA ALA A 67 -0.50 20.83 27.41
C ALA A 67 -1.42 21.74 26.56
N PHE A 68 -2.64 21.26 26.30
CA PHE A 68 -3.71 22.10 25.77
C PHE A 68 -4.33 22.90 26.93
N ASP A 69 -4.22 24.23 26.84
CA ASP A 69 -4.87 25.20 27.70
C ASP A 69 -6.41 25.12 27.53
N PRO A 70 -7.21 24.85 28.60
CA PRO A 70 -8.64 24.60 28.49
C PRO A 70 -9.47 25.88 28.61
N ASN A 71 -9.19 26.92 27.81
CA ASN A 71 -10.06 28.09 27.82
C ASN A 71 -10.14 28.89 26.49
N VAL A 72 -10.93 28.38 25.55
CA VAL A 72 -11.64 29.25 24.58
C VAL A 72 -13.12 28.91 24.63
N THR A 73 -13.85 29.76 25.33
CA THR A 73 -15.32 29.77 25.39
C THR A 73 -15.88 30.58 24.21
N GLY A 74 -16.77 29.97 23.42
CA GLY A 74 -17.61 30.67 22.43
C GLY A 74 -18.50 29.68 21.66
N PRO A 75 -19.85 29.77 21.71
CA PRO A 75 -20.74 28.70 21.29
C PRO A 75 -21.14 28.81 19.81
N ILE A 76 -21.05 27.71 19.07
CA ILE A 76 -21.78 27.57 17.80
C ILE A 76 -22.53 26.23 17.83
N THR A 77 -23.81 26.33 18.18
CA THR A 77 -24.80 25.28 18.06
C THR A 77 -25.10 25.04 16.58
N THR A 78 -24.69 23.89 16.06
CA THR A 78 -25.37 23.26 14.92
C THR A 78 -25.57 21.79 15.23
N LEU A 79 -26.84 21.42 15.41
CA LEU A 79 -27.35 20.09 15.66
C LEU A 79 -26.98 19.14 14.50
N GLN A 80 -25.99 18.28 14.73
CA GLN A 80 -25.73 17.13 13.86
C GLN A 80 -26.37 15.89 14.48
N PRO A 81 -27.28 15.17 13.79
CA PRO A 81 -27.84 13.95 14.33
C PRO A 81 -26.75 12.87 14.41
N ALA A 82 -26.44 12.45 15.63
CA ALA A 82 -25.54 11.35 15.91
C ALA A 82 -26.05 10.07 15.23
N SER A 83 -25.28 9.56 14.26
CA SER A 83 -25.50 8.24 13.69
C SER A 83 -25.27 7.19 14.76
N ARG A 84 -26.36 6.55 15.22
CA ARG A 84 -26.30 5.35 16.06
C ARG A 84 -25.77 4.19 15.21
N THR A 85 -24.45 4.04 15.17
CA THR A 85 -23.84 2.77 14.80
C THR A 85 -24.05 1.80 15.95
N THR A 86 -24.51 0.60 15.60
CA THR A 86 -24.71 -0.55 16.48
C THR A 86 -23.65 -0.66 17.59
N SER A 87 -24.13 -0.81 18.83
CA SER A 87 -23.35 -1.14 20.02
C SER A 87 -22.93 -2.62 19.98
N ALA A 88 -22.07 -2.95 19.02
CA ALA A 88 -21.31 -4.19 19.03
C ALA A 88 -19.85 -3.78 18.79
N MET A 89 -19.07 -3.84 19.87
CA MET A 89 -17.62 -3.68 19.82
C MET A 89 -17.09 -4.68 18.78
N PRO A 90 -16.25 -4.25 17.82
CA PRO A 90 -15.52 -5.19 16.98
C PRO A 90 -14.79 -6.17 17.89
N ALA A 91 -15.10 -7.46 17.78
CA ALA A 91 -14.23 -8.47 18.34
C ALA A 91 -12.88 -8.33 17.62
N GLU A 92 -11.81 -8.18 18.40
CA GLU A 92 -10.43 -8.19 17.91
C GLU A 92 -10.14 -9.55 17.30
N THR A 93 -10.50 -9.72 16.03
CA THR A 93 -9.86 -10.76 15.22
C THR A 93 -8.41 -10.34 15.07
N PRO A 94 -7.45 -11.17 15.51
CA PRO A 94 -6.04 -10.82 15.48
C PRO A 94 -5.65 -10.45 14.05
N ILE A 95 -4.93 -9.34 13.94
CA ILE A 95 -4.26 -8.92 12.72
C ILE A 95 -3.27 -10.04 12.40
N PRO A 96 -3.04 -10.42 11.12
CA PRO A 96 -2.13 -11.53 10.77
C PRO A 96 -0.69 -11.44 11.36
N ALA A 97 -0.32 -10.29 11.94
CA ALA A 97 0.92 -10.08 12.68
C ALA A 97 0.94 -10.65 14.11
N GLU A 98 -0.21 -10.96 14.72
CA GLU A 98 -0.33 -11.46 16.12
C GLU A 98 -0.70 -12.96 16.19
N ALA A 99 -0.61 -13.68 15.07
CA ALA A 99 -0.68 -15.13 15.12
C ALA A 99 0.49 -15.67 15.97
N PRO A 100 0.25 -16.61 16.92
CA PRO A 100 1.34 -17.34 17.57
C PRO A 100 2.25 -17.88 16.47
N GLY A 101 3.51 -17.45 16.49
CA GLY A 101 4.46 -17.75 15.43
C GLY A 101 4.46 -19.24 15.14
N THR A 102 3.83 -19.62 14.03
CA THR A 102 4.09 -20.94 13.47
C THR A 102 5.59 -20.93 13.21
N SER A 103 6.32 -21.82 13.86
CA SER A 103 7.75 -21.97 13.65
C SER A 103 7.95 -22.04 12.14
N ARG A 104 8.61 -21.02 11.57
CA ARG A 104 9.09 -21.05 10.20
C ARG A 104 9.77 -22.41 10.04
N PRO A 105 9.37 -23.26 9.07
CA PRO A 105 10.12 -24.48 8.82
C PRO A 105 11.59 -24.06 8.68
N SER A 106 12.42 -24.62 9.55
CA SER A 106 13.87 -24.43 9.54
C SER A 106 14.37 -24.54 8.11
N ASP A 107 15.31 -23.68 7.70
CA ASP A 107 16.04 -23.74 6.44
C ASP A 107 16.45 -25.19 6.15
N SER A 108 15.59 -25.93 5.46
CA SER A 108 16.01 -27.01 4.61
C SER A 108 16.68 -26.30 3.46
N THR A 109 17.95 -26.62 3.22
CA THR A 109 18.61 -26.29 1.96
C THR A 109 17.72 -26.82 0.84
N ASP A 110 16.87 -25.96 0.29
CA ASP A 110 15.95 -26.32 -0.78
C ASP A 110 16.81 -26.65 -1.99
N GLU A 111 17.01 -27.95 -2.23
CA GLU A 111 17.69 -28.40 -3.43
C GLU A 111 16.93 -27.89 -4.65
N ASN A 112 17.66 -27.27 -5.58
CA ASN A 112 17.09 -26.63 -6.75
C ASN A 112 16.38 -27.67 -7.65
N THR A 113 15.08 -27.83 -7.45
CA THR A 113 14.27 -28.85 -8.11
C THR A 113 13.55 -28.23 -9.32
N VAL A 114 13.96 -28.63 -10.52
CA VAL A 114 13.34 -28.18 -11.76
C VAL A 114 12.01 -28.91 -11.98
N THR A 115 10.89 -28.20 -11.76
CA THR A 115 9.55 -28.73 -12.00
C THR A 115 9.00 -28.22 -13.34
N THR A 116 8.71 -29.13 -14.28
CA THR A 116 8.12 -28.74 -15.57
C THR A 116 6.65 -28.36 -15.43
N LEU A 117 6.29 -27.14 -15.87
CA LEU A 117 4.90 -26.67 -15.91
C LEU A 117 4.09 -27.42 -16.99
N LYS A 118 2.95 -28.00 -16.59
CA LYS A 118 2.03 -28.72 -17.49
C LYS A 118 0.61 -28.23 -17.29
N GLY A 119 -0.21 -28.23 -18.35
CA GLY A 119 -1.63 -27.86 -18.27
C GLY A 119 -1.86 -26.37 -17.95
N MET A 120 -2.73 -26.09 -16.96
CA MET A 120 -3.18 -24.74 -16.60
C MET A 120 -2.03 -23.78 -16.23
N PRO A 121 -1.03 -24.16 -15.41
CA PRO A 121 0.14 -23.33 -15.13
C PRO A 121 0.92 -22.90 -16.38
N LYS A 122 1.08 -23.80 -17.38
CA LYS A 122 1.76 -23.47 -18.63
C LYS A 122 0.96 -22.44 -19.45
N ALA A 123 -0.36 -22.60 -19.50
CA ALA A 123 -1.23 -21.66 -20.20
C ALA A 123 -1.23 -20.27 -19.51
N LEU A 124 -1.20 -20.23 -18.18
CA LEU A 124 -1.07 -18.98 -17.44
C LEU A 124 0.24 -18.27 -17.79
N ALA A 125 1.37 -18.99 -17.75
CA ALA A 125 2.69 -18.42 -18.09
C ALA A 125 2.70 -17.81 -19.50
N ALA A 126 2.18 -18.54 -20.50
CA ALA A 126 2.09 -18.02 -21.86
C ALA A 126 1.24 -16.74 -21.99
N ASN A 127 0.16 -16.60 -21.21
CA ASN A 127 -0.66 -15.37 -21.20
C ASN A 127 0.03 -14.22 -20.44
N MET A 128 0.85 -14.52 -19.43
CA MET A 128 1.67 -13.50 -18.76
C MET A 128 2.76 -12.99 -19.70
N ASP A 129 3.42 -13.87 -20.46
CA ASP A 129 4.41 -13.48 -21.47
C ASP A 129 3.80 -12.60 -22.56
N ALA A 130 2.59 -12.93 -23.02
CA ALA A 130 1.87 -12.11 -24.00
C ALA A 130 1.56 -10.69 -23.47
N SER A 131 1.32 -10.56 -22.17
CA SER A 131 0.99 -9.28 -21.54
C SER A 131 2.16 -8.28 -21.52
N LEU A 132 3.40 -8.74 -21.73
CA LEU A 132 4.59 -7.87 -21.80
C LEU A 132 4.55 -6.87 -22.96
N THR A 133 3.74 -7.14 -23.99
CA THR A 133 3.59 -6.26 -25.16
C THR A 133 2.67 -5.07 -24.91
N VAL A 134 1.87 -5.10 -23.85
CA VAL A 134 0.93 -4.03 -23.51
C VAL A 134 1.64 -3.01 -22.63
N PRO A 135 1.76 -1.73 -23.04
CA PRO A 135 2.35 -0.69 -22.19
C PRO A 135 1.43 -0.43 -21.00
N THR A 136 1.78 -1.00 -19.84
CA THR A 136 0.97 -0.89 -18.62
C THR A 136 1.19 0.46 -17.94
N ALA A 137 0.10 1.19 -17.73
CA ALA A 137 0.07 2.41 -16.93
C ALA A 137 -0.93 2.23 -15.79
N THR A 138 -0.49 2.43 -14.54
CA THR A 138 -1.33 2.25 -13.35
C THR A 138 -1.72 3.60 -12.75
N SER A 139 -2.98 3.72 -12.32
CA SER A 139 -3.48 4.87 -11.56
C SER A 139 -4.24 4.40 -10.33
N VAL A 140 -4.17 5.17 -9.24
CA VAL A 140 -4.77 4.82 -7.96
C VAL A 140 -5.65 5.97 -7.48
N ARG A 141 -6.86 5.65 -6.99
CA ARG A 141 -7.77 6.60 -6.36
C ARG A 141 -8.32 6.03 -5.06
N THR A 142 -8.40 6.86 -4.04
CA THR A 142 -9.02 6.54 -2.76
C THR A 142 -10.53 6.80 -2.83
N ILE A 143 -11.34 5.84 -2.38
CA ILE A 143 -12.81 5.95 -2.34
C ILE A 143 -13.28 5.56 -0.94
N PRO A 144 -13.96 6.45 -0.20
CA PRO A 144 -14.50 6.12 1.11
C PRO A 144 -15.53 4.99 1.03
N ALA A 145 -15.30 3.90 1.77
CA ALA A 145 -16.14 2.70 1.69
C ALA A 145 -17.43 2.77 2.53
N LYS A 146 -17.59 3.78 3.39
CA LYS A 146 -18.72 3.84 4.34
C LYS A 146 -20.08 3.72 3.64
N LEU A 147 -20.28 4.50 2.58
CA LEU A 147 -21.54 4.46 1.82
C LEU A 147 -21.78 3.09 1.17
N MET A 148 -20.73 2.44 0.66
CA MET A 148 -20.83 1.09 0.09
C MET A 148 -21.23 0.06 1.14
N ILE A 149 -20.67 0.16 2.36
CA ILE A 149 -21.00 -0.74 3.47
C ILE A 149 -22.47 -0.59 3.85
N ASP A 150 -22.91 0.65 4.09
CA ASP A 150 -24.27 0.93 4.51
C ASP A 150 -25.30 0.48 3.44
N ASN A 151 -25.05 0.81 2.16
CA ASN A 151 -25.91 0.38 1.05
C ASN A 151 -25.95 -1.14 0.87
N ARG A 152 -24.79 -1.80 0.99
CA ARG A 152 -24.72 -3.26 0.91
C ARG A 152 -25.52 -3.94 2.02
N ILE A 153 -25.49 -3.41 3.24
CA ILE A 153 -26.26 -3.94 4.37
C ILE A 153 -27.76 -3.81 4.09
N VAL A 154 -28.22 -2.66 3.62
CA VAL A 154 -29.64 -2.43 3.28
C VAL A 154 -30.10 -3.41 2.20
N VAL A 155 -29.33 -3.56 1.12
CA VAL A 155 -29.64 -4.49 0.02
C VAL A 155 -29.68 -5.93 0.51
N ASN A 156 -28.67 -6.38 1.26
CA ASN A 156 -28.65 -7.75 1.78
C ASN A 156 -29.77 -8.03 2.78
N ASN A 157 -30.15 -7.05 3.60
CA ASN A 157 -31.30 -7.17 4.48
C ASN A 157 -32.61 -7.32 3.71
N HIS A 158 -32.78 -6.59 2.60
CA HIS A 158 -33.92 -6.75 1.73
C HIS A 158 -33.92 -8.10 1.00
N LEU A 159 -32.79 -8.51 0.40
CA LEU A 159 -32.65 -9.79 -0.30
C LEU A 159 -32.93 -10.98 0.61
N ARG A 160 -32.47 -10.93 1.87
CA ARG A 160 -32.76 -11.96 2.87
C ARG A 160 -34.26 -12.15 3.13
N ARG A 161 -35.06 -11.10 3.00
CA ARG A 161 -36.52 -11.13 3.27
C ARG A 161 -37.37 -11.42 2.04
N ALA A 162 -36.84 -11.16 0.83
CA ALA A 162 -37.59 -11.29 -0.41
C ALA A 162 -37.32 -12.64 -1.11
N ARG A 163 -36.22 -12.71 -1.87
CA ARG A 163 -35.94 -13.80 -2.82
C ARG A 163 -34.70 -14.64 -2.47
N GLY A 164 -34.02 -14.30 -1.37
CA GLY A 164 -32.75 -14.88 -0.98
C GLY A 164 -31.55 -14.32 -1.75
N GLY A 165 -30.38 -14.87 -1.47
CA GLY A 165 -29.10 -14.43 -2.05
C GLY A 165 -28.34 -13.41 -1.20
N LYS A 166 -27.07 -13.18 -1.56
CA LYS A 166 -26.16 -12.25 -0.89
C LYS A 166 -25.33 -11.51 -1.93
N VAL A 167 -25.27 -10.20 -1.77
CA VAL A 167 -24.42 -9.30 -2.56
C VAL A 167 -23.12 -9.07 -1.78
N SER A 168 -21.98 -9.27 -2.43
CA SER A 168 -20.65 -8.88 -1.93
C SER A 168 -20.19 -7.56 -2.55
N PHE A 169 -19.10 -6.98 -2.05
CA PHE A 169 -18.54 -5.75 -2.63
C PHE A 169 -18.15 -5.92 -4.10
N THR A 170 -17.66 -7.09 -4.49
CA THR A 170 -17.31 -7.40 -5.89
C THR A 170 -18.50 -7.27 -6.83
N HIS A 171 -19.72 -7.57 -6.39
CA HIS A 171 -20.93 -7.36 -7.20
C HIS A 171 -21.25 -5.88 -7.42
N ILE A 172 -21.12 -5.07 -6.37
CA ILE A 172 -21.37 -3.62 -6.44
C ILE A 172 -20.34 -2.95 -7.35
N ILE A 173 -19.07 -3.33 -7.20
CA ILE A 173 -17.97 -2.83 -8.03
C ILE A 173 -18.15 -3.31 -9.49
N GLY A 174 -18.50 -4.58 -9.70
CA GLY A 174 -18.80 -5.13 -11.03
C GLY A 174 -19.92 -4.38 -11.76
N TRP A 175 -21.04 -4.11 -11.07
CA TRP A 175 -22.13 -3.32 -11.63
C TRP A 175 -21.69 -1.89 -11.99
N ALA A 176 -20.87 -1.27 -11.14
CA ALA A 176 -20.33 0.07 -11.41
C ALA A 176 -19.38 0.07 -12.63
N MET A 177 -18.52 -0.95 -12.77
CA MET A 177 -17.62 -1.09 -13.92
C MET A 177 -18.40 -1.19 -15.24
N ILE A 178 -19.45 -2.02 -15.29
CA ILE A 178 -20.28 -2.15 -16.51
C ILE A 178 -20.95 -0.81 -16.87
N ARG A 179 -21.44 -0.07 -15.86
CA ARG A 179 -22.00 1.27 -16.11
C ARG A 179 -20.94 2.26 -16.59
N ALA A 180 -19.71 2.17 -16.09
CA ALA A 180 -18.61 3.02 -16.54
C ALA A 180 -18.24 2.72 -18.01
N LEU A 181 -18.12 1.45 -18.39
CA LEU A 181 -17.82 1.04 -19.77
C LEU A 181 -18.89 1.53 -20.77
N LYS A 182 -20.16 1.57 -20.36
CA LYS A 182 -21.23 2.16 -21.19
C LYS A 182 -21.03 3.66 -21.44
N SER A 183 -20.49 4.39 -20.47
CA SER A 183 -20.22 5.83 -20.58
C SER A 183 -18.89 6.14 -21.26
N PHE A 184 -17.93 5.22 -21.22
CA PHE A 184 -16.60 5.33 -21.84
C PHE A 184 -16.33 4.15 -22.79
N PRO A 185 -16.96 4.08 -23.98
CA PRO A 185 -16.86 2.92 -24.87
C PRO A 185 -15.45 2.64 -25.39
N SER A 186 -14.57 3.65 -25.41
CA SER A 186 -13.17 3.48 -25.85
C SER A 186 -12.32 2.64 -24.90
N GLN A 187 -12.85 2.26 -23.72
CA GLN A 187 -12.17 1.45 -22.71
C GLN A 187 -12.67 -0.01 -22.69
N ASN A 188 -13.43 -0.45 -23.70
CA ASN A 188 -13.99 -1.80 -23.82
C ASN A 188 -13.46 -2.56 -25.04
#